data_AF-A0A8I1ADT9-F1
#
_entry.id   AF-A0A8I1ADT9-F1
#
_cell.length_a   1.000
_cell.length_b   1.000
_cell.length_c   1.000
_cell.angle_alpha   90.00
_cell.angle_beta   90.00
_cell.angle_gamma   90.00
#
_symmetry.space_group_name_H-M   'P 1'
#
loop_
_entity.id
_entity.type
_entity.pdbx_description
1 polymer ?
#
loop_
_entity_poly.entity_id
_entity_poly.type
_entity_poly.pdbx_seq_one_letter_code
_entity_poly.pdbx_strand_id
1 'polypeptide(L)'
;MIYSIVSQFFNIYSIVLIIYVLSSWFPNFRDTPVGIFLAKVSEPYLSVFRRFIPPIGGMIDISPIVALFVLHFVELGVYTIIDWVL
;
A
#
# COMPACT_ATOMS: atom_id res chain seq x y z
N MET A 1 9.54 21.38 6.13
CA MET A 1 10.02 20.78 4.85
C MET A 1 10.15 19.26 4.94
N ILE A 2 10.79 18.71 5.97
CA ILE A 2 10.96 17.24 6.10
C ILE A 2 9.61 16.53 6.26
N TYR A 3 8.74 16.98 7.17
CA TYR A 3 7.39 16.41 7.35
C TYR A 3 6.57 16.36 6.06
N SER A 4 6.62 17.42 5.23
CA SER A 4 5.87 17.45 3.96
C SER A 4 6.39 16.45 2.93
N ILE A 5 7.71 16.20 2.89
CA ILE A 5 8.30 15.21 1.99
C ILE A 5 7.89 13.80 2.44
N VAL A 6 7.96 13.53 3.75
CA VAL A 6 7.54 12.26 4.34
C VAL A 6 6.06 12.01 4.05
N SER A 7 5.20 12.98 4.34
CA SER A 7 3.76 12.89 4.07
C SER A 7 3.46 12.63 2.59
N GLN A 8 4.12 13.34 1.68
CA GLN A 8 3.95 13.11 0.24
C GLN A 8 4.34 11.70 -0.18
N PHE A 9 5.44 11.16 0.37
CA PHE A 9 5.86 9.80 0.08
C PHE A 9 4.81 8.76 0.51
N PHE A 10 4.34 8.84 1.76
CA PHE A 10 3.31 7.93 2.27
C PHE A 10 1.98 8.08 1.52
N ASN A 11 1.59 9.31 1.16
CA ASN A 11 0.38 9.58 0.41
C ASN A 11 0.45 8.98 -1.01
N ILE A 12 1.54 9.21 -1.75
CA ILE A 12 1.75 8.65 -3.09
C ILE A 12 1.73 7.12 -3.03
N TYR A 13 2.41 6.52 -2.06
CA TYR A 13 2.43 5.07 -1.92
C TYR A 13 1.04 4.51 -1.58
N SER A 14 0.29 5.18 -0.71
CA SER A 14 -1.10 4.82 -0.39
C SER A 14 -1.99 4.86 -1.63
N ILE A 15 -1.88 5.91 -2.46
CA ILE A 15 -2.60 6.02 -3.73
C ILE A 15 -2.21 4.88 -4.67
N VAL A 16 -0.93 4.55 -4.79
CA VAL A 16 -0.45 3.42 -5.60
C VAL A 16 -1.09 2.10 -5.15
N LEU A 17 -1.12 1.83 -3.84
CA LEU A 17 -1.78 0.64 -3.29
C LEU A 17 -3.27 0.63 -3.60
N ILE A 18 -3.97 1.76 -3.43
CA ILE A 18 -5.40 1.87 -3.74
C ILE A 18 -5.66 1.60 -5.22
N ILE A 19 -4.90 2.23 -6.12
CA ILE A 19 -5.05 2.01 -7.56
C ILE A 19 -4.79 0.55 -7.90
N TYR A 20 -3.74 -0.05 -7.34
CA TYR A 20 -3.43 -1.47 -7.56
C TYR A 20 -4.59 -2.38 -7.14
N VAL A 21 -5.14 -2.16 -5.96
CA VAL A 21 -6.25 -2.97 -5.41
C VAL A 21 -7.52 -2.79 -6.23
N LEU A 22 -7.88 -1.56 -6.58
CA LEU A 22 -9.03 -1.29 -7.44
C LEU A 22 -8.84 -1.88 -8.84
N SER A 23 -7.62 -1.82 -9.37
CA SER A 23 -7.29 -2.42 -10.66
C SER A 23 -7.43 -3.94 -10.67
N SER A 24 -7.33 -4.57 -9.50
CA SER A 24 -7.51 -6.02 -9.36
C SER A 24 -8.92 -6.49 -9.76
N TRP A 25 -9.91 -5.57 -9.75
CA TRP A 25 -11.30 -5.81 -10.17
C TRP A 25 -11.48 -5.77 -11.70
N PHE A 26 -10.47 -5.29 -12.43
CA PHE A 26 -10.46 -5.22 -13.89
C PHE A 26 -9.39 -6.17 -14.44
N PRO A 27 -9.72 -7.43 -14.79
CA PRO A 27 -8.73 -8.45 -15.16
C PRO A 27 -7.78 -8.00 -16.28
N ASN A 28 -8.31 -7.34 -17.30
CA ASN A 28 -7.53 -6.85 -18.45
C ASN A 28 -6.49 -5.77 -18.10
N PHE A 29 -6.62 -5.10 -16.96
CA PHE A 29 -5.68 -4.06 -16.56
C PHE A 29 -4.35 -4.65 -16.05
N ARG A 30 -4.37 -5.86 -15.49
CA ARG A 30 -3.21 -6.50 -14.88
C ARG A 30 -2.08 -6.75 -15.88
N ASP A 31 -2.42 -7.05 -17.12
CA ASP A 31 -1.46 -7.36 -18.19
C ASP A 31 -0.91 -6.11 -18.90
N THR A 32 -1.39 -4.92 -18.53
CA THR A 32 -0.87 -3.66 -19.06
C THR A 32 0.48 -3.31 -18.42
N PRO A 33 1.34 -2.51 -19.08
CA PRO A 33 2.60 -2.05 -18.48
C PRO A 33 2.41 -1.34 -17.14
N VAL A 34 1.30 -0.59 -16.99
CA VAL A 34 0.94 0.11 -15.74
C VAL A 34 0.52 -0.90 -14.67
N GLY A 35 -0.31 -1.89 -15.01
CA GLY A 35 -0.71 -2.96 -14.11
C GLY A 35 0.49 -3.76 -13.58
N ILE A 36 1.42 -4.13 -14.46
CA ILE A 36 2.66 -4.83 -14.11
C ILE A 36 3.52 -3.98 -13.18
N PHE A 37 3.65 -2.68 -13.46
CA PHE A 37 4.40 -1.75 -12.60
C PHE A 37 3.78 -1.65 -11.19
N LEU A 38 2.47 -1.43 -11.12
CA LEU A 38 1.74 -1.35 -9.85
C LEU A 38 1.85 -2.65 -9.05
N ALA A 39 1.76 -3.80 -9.72
CA ALA A 39 1.98 -5.11 -9.09
C ALA A 39 3.40 -5.19 -8.51
N LYS A 40 4.43 -4.85 -9.29
CA LYS A 40 5.83 -4.91 -8.84
C LYS A 40 6.11 -4.07 -7.59
N VAL A 41 5.43 -2.94 -7.45
CA VAL A 41 5.58 -2.00 -6.32
C VAL A 41 4.71 -2.40 -5.11
N SER A 42 3.50 -2.91 -5.36
CA SER A 42 2.49 -3.18 -4.32
C SER A 42 2.59 -4.60 -3.76
N GLU A 43 2.91 -5.59 -4.59
CA GLU A 43 2.91 -7.02 -4.23
C GLU A 43 3.87 -7.37 -3.09
N PRO A 44 5.13 -6.89 -3.05
CA PRO A 44 6.03 -7.21 -1.95
C PRO A 44 5.45 -6.82 -0.59
N TYR A 45 4.81 -5.66 -0.50
CA TYR A 45 4.16 -5.17 0.71
C TYR A 45 2.87 -5.94 1.02
N LEU A 46 1.95 -6.04 0.06
CA LEU A 46 0.65 -6.71 0.24
C LEU A 46 0.79 -8.22 0.48
N SER A 47 1.82 -8.87 -0.07
CA SER A 47 2.08 -10.29 0.13
C SER A 47 2.36 -10.64 1.59
N VAL A 48 2.92 -9.72 2.38
CA VAL A 48 3.12 -9.92 3.83
C VAL A 48 1.76 -10.02 4.53
N PHE A 49 0.82 -9.12 4.21
CA PHE A 49 -0.50 -9.11 4.83
C PHE A 49 -1.36 -10.29 4.40
N ARG A 50 -1.29 -10.70 3.13
CA ARG A 50 -2.02 -11.88 2.63
C ARG A 50 -1.62 -13.20 3.28
N ARG A 51 -0.41 -13.27 3.86
CA ARG A 51 0.00 -14.45 4.67
C ARG A 51 -0.76 -14.56 5.98
N PHE A 52 -1.18 -13.42 6.55
CA PHE A 52 -1.90 -13.37 7.82
C PHE A 52 -3.42 -13.30 7.63
N ILE A 53 -3.87 -12.62 6.56
CA ILE A 53 -5.27 -12.41 6.25
C ILE A 53 -5.51 -12.87 4.80
N PRO A 54 -5.75 -14.17 4.58
CA PRO A 54 -6.02 -14.68 3.25
C PRO A 54 -7.35 -14.13 2.71
N PRO A 55 -7.52 -14.05 1.38
CA PRO A 55 -8.76 -13.57 0.76
C PRO A 55 -9.97 -14.41 1.17
N ILE A 56 -11.06 -13.75 1.56
CA ILE A 56 -12.32 -14.43 1.91
C ILE A 56 -12.96 -14.94 0.62
N GLY A 57 -13.19 -16.25 0.54
CA GLY A 57 -13.79 -16.90 -0.63
C GLY A 57 -12.95 -16.82 -1.92
N GLY A 58 -11.65 -16.52 -1.82
CA GLY A 58 -10.73 -16.43 -2.96
C GLY A 58 -10.89 -15.19 -3.84
N MET A 59 -11.87 -14.31 -3.58
CA MET A 59 -12.16 -13.12 -4.38
C MET A 59 -12.10 -11.81 -3.59
N ILE A 60 -12.45 -11.82 -2.30
CA ILE A 60 -12.49 -10.60 -1.49
C ILE A 60 -11.20 -10.51 -0.67
N ASP A 61 -10.26 -9.73 -1.17
CA ASP A 61 -9.01 -9.46 -0.48
C ASP A 61 -9.17 -8.25 0.45
N ILE A 62 -9.28 -8.51 1.77
CA ILE A 62 -9.36 -7.49 2.82
C ILE A 62 -7.96 -7.02 3.25
N SER A 63 -6.91 -7.77 2.89
CA SER A 63 -5.53 -7.45 3.26
C SER A 63 -5.09 -6.02 2.90
N PRO A 64 -5.55 -5.38 1.80
CA PRO A 64 -5.11 -4.03 1.49
C PRO A 64 -5.64 -2.96 2.43
N ILE A 65 -6.82 -3.17 3.02
CA ILE A 65 -7.37 -2.25 4.03
C ILE A 65 -6.45 -2.25 5.25
N VAL A 66 -6.09 -3.43 5.73
CA VAL A 66 -5.18 -3.59 6.86
C VAL A 66 -3.79 -3.06 6.53
N ALA A 67 -3.30 -3.30 5.31
CA ALA A 67 -2.03 -2.77 4.83
C ALA A 67 -2.02 -1.23 4.86
N LEU A 68 -3.08 -0.57 4.38
CA LEU A 68 -3.19 0.90 4.44
C LEU A 68 -3.22 1.43 5.88
N PHE A 69 -3.91 0.74 6.80
CA PHE A 69 -3.86 1.11 8.22
C PHE A 69 -2.46 1.00 8.81
N VAL A 70 -1.77 -0.11 8.54
CA VAL A 70 -0.39 -0.30 9.01
C VAL A 70 0.53 0.75 8.41
N LEU A 71 0.37 1.08 7.13
CA LEU A 71 1.13 2.14 6.48
C LEU A 71 0.94 3.49 7.18
N HIS A 72 -0.30 3.83 7.58
CA HIS A 72 -0.58 5.04 8.33
C HIS A 72 0.09 5.04 9.73
N PHE A 73 0.06 3.92 10.44
CA PHE A 73 0.77 3.82 11.73
C PHE A 73 2.29 3.94 11.57
N VAL A 74 2.85 3.42 10.47
CA VAL A 74 4.27 3.60 10.13
C VAL A 74 4.58 5.08 9.89
N GLU A 75 3.73 5.81 9.17
CA GLU A 75 3.88 7.27 8.98
C GLU A 75 3.91 8.02 10.31
N LEU A 76 2.97 7.72 11.22
CA LEU A 76 2.94 8.32 12.56
C LEU A 76 4.20 7.98 13.38
N GLY A 77 4.67 6.74 13.28
CA GLY A 77 5.93 6.32 13.92
C GLY A 77 7.13 7.08 13.37
N VAL A 78 7.18 7.32 12.06
CA VAL A 78 8.23 8.12 11.42
C VAL A 78 8.18 9.57 11.91
N TYR A 79 7.00 10.20 12.01
CA TYR A 79 6.88 11.54 12.59
C TYR A 79 7.37 11.59 14.02
N THR A 80 7.01 10.60 14.83
CA THR A 80 7.51 10.51 16.21
C THR A 80 9.04 10.45 16.24
N ILE A 81 9.67 9.62 15.40
CA ILE A 81 11.14 9.54 15.34
C ILE A 81 11.77 10.86 14.91
N ILE A 82 11.17 11.55 13.93
CA ILE A 82 11.65 12.85 13.46
C ILE A 82 11.60 13.88 14.59
N ASP A 83 10.49 13.93 15.33
CA ASP A 83 10.30 14.84 16.47
C ASP A 83 11.31 14.60 17.60
N TRP A 84 11.80 13.37 17.75
CA TRP A 84 12.79 13.01 18.77
C TRP A 84 14.23 13.36 18.36
N VAL A 85 14.51 13.37 17.06
CA VAL A 85 15.88 13.51 16.53
C VAL A 85 16.20 14.95 16.13
N LEU A 86 15.23 15.70 15.62
CA LEU A 86 15.39 17.08 15.16
C LEU A 86 14.88 18.08 16.20
#